data_AF-A0A0F8X1H9-F1
#
_entry.id   AF-A0A0F8X1H9-F1
#
_cell.length_a   1.000
_cell.length_b   1.000
_cell.length_c   1.000
_cell.angle_alpha   90.00
_cell.angle_beta   90.00
_cell.angle_gamma   90.00
#
_symmetry.space_group_name_H-M   'P 1'
#
loop_
_entity.id
_entity.type
_entity.pdbx_description
1 polymer ?
#
loop_
_entity_poly.entity_id
_entity_poly.type
_entity_poly.pdbx_seq_one_letter_code
_entity_poly.pdbx_strand_id
1 'polypeptide(L)'
;MVGDLFKTEESIFNMAVEYLKEFNNSLKMCKFYSSKNDVDGWLNWLRTTYRELSIKLQPDEIKSLAGDPKKKINIETLTDNIIEEEEANFRNINFLMNNPRTRIKNKRVILYLLDALEIKIRKLAQKKGMLLPSKEDAMFAITRR
;
A
#
# COMPACT_ATOMS: atom_id res chain seq x y z
N MET A 1 -16.92 27.01 28.41
CA MET A 1 -16.98 25.61 27.95
C MET A 1 -17.21 25.46 26.44
N VAL A 2 -17.85 26.41 25.73
CA VAL A 2 -18.01 26.32 24.26
C VAL A 2 -16.70 26.59 23.50
N GLY A 3 -15.86 27.54 23.98
CA GLY A 3 -14.59 27.88 23.33
C GLY A 3 -13.49 26.81 23.42
N ASP A 4 -13.54 25.90 24.39
CA ASP A 4 -12.58 24.81 24.50
C ASP A 4 -12.93 23.65 23.57
N LEU A 5 -14.22 23.41 23.30
CA LEU A 5 -14.66 22.42 22.31
C LEU A 5 -14.15 22.79 20.90
N PHE A 6 -14.32 24.04 20.48
CA PHE A 6 -13.85 24.50 19.17
C PHE A 6 -12.34 24.37 18.98
N LYS A 7 -11.54 24.69 20.01
CA LYS A 7 -10.08 24.49 19.96
C LYS A 7 -9.68 23.02 19.86
N THR A 8 -10.44 22.15 20.52
CA THR A 8 -10.20 20.70 20.51
C THR A 8 -10.56 20.11 19.14
N GLU A 9 -11.68 20.53 18.55
CA GLU A 9 -12.12 20.15 17.21
C GLU A 9 -11.13 20.62 16.13
N GLU A 10 -10.64 21.86 16.22
CA GLU A 10 -9.63 22.40 15.30
C GLU A 10 -8.29 21.65 15.42
N SER A 11 -7.87 21.28 16.64
CA SER A 11 -6.69 20.47 16.88
C SER A 11 -6.80 19.06 16.27
N ILE A 12 -7.95 18.39 16.47
CA ILE A 12 -8.23 17.06 15.90
C ILE A 12 -8.25 17.12 14.36
N PHE A 13 -8.88 18.15 13.79
CA PHE A 13 -8.90 18.36 12.36
C PHE A 13 -7.48 18.56 11.78
N ASN A 14 -6.66 19.40 12.41
CA ASN A 14 -5.29 19.62 11.99
C ASN A 14 -4.45 18.35 12.06
N MET A 15 -4.60 17.53 13.11
CA MET A 15 -3.95 16.22 13.19
C MET A 15 -4.39 15.28 12.06
N ALA A 16 -5.69 15.23 11.76
CA ALA A 16 -6.22 14.41 10.67
C ALA A 16 -5.66 14.86 9.30
N VAL A 17 -5.51 16.17 9.09
CA VAL A 17 -4.94 16.72 7.85
C VAL A 17 -3.46 16.38 7.73
N GLU A 18 -2.66 16.55 8.79
CA GLU A 18 -1.24 16.20 8.76
C GLU A 18 -1.02 14.71 8.51
N TYR A 19 -1.84 13.87 9.15
CA TYR A 19 -1.84 12.44 8.91
C TYR A 19 -2.08 12.07 7.43
N LEU A 20 -3.05 12.71 6.78
CA LEU A 20 -3.32 12.50 5.34
C LEU A 20 -2.17 13.01 4.46
N LYS A 21 -1.48 14.09 4.87
CA LYS A 21 -0.27 14.57 4.17
C LYS A 21 0.87 13.56 4.28
N GLU A 22 1.11 13.00 5.46
CA GLU A 22 2.13 11.95 5.68
C GLU A 22 1.84 10.70 4.85
N PHE A 23 0.58 10.26 4.81
CA PHE A 23 0.13 9.15 3.96
C PHE A 23 0.43 9.42 2.48
N ASN A 24 0.05 10.60 1.98
CA ASN A 24 0.30 10.99 0.60
C ASN A 24 1.80 11.13 0.29
N ASN A 25 2.59 11.66 1.23
CA ASN A 25 4.04 11.75 1.10
C ASN A 25 4.67 10.35 1.01
N SER A 26 4.18 9.39 1.79
CA SER A 26 4.64 8.00 1.73
C SER A 26 4.38 7.38 0.35
N LEU A 27 3.21 7.63 -0.24
CA LEU A 27 2.89 7.20 -1.61
C LEU A 27 3.74 7.89 -2.68
N LYS A 28 4.10 9.17 -2.51
CA LYS A 28 5.04 9.86 -3.40
C LYS A 28 6.44 9.24 -3.33
N MET A 29 6.89 8.86 -2.15
CA MET A 29 8.17 8.17 -1.99
C MET A 29 8.13 6.78 -2.64
N CYS A 30 7.03 6.04 -2.54
CA CYS A 30 6.85 4.78 -3.29
C CYS A 30 7.06 4.99 -4.80
N LYS A 31 6.43 6.02 -5.39
CA LYS A 31 6.61 6.39 -6.80
C LYS A 31 8.06 6.75 -7.16
N PHE A 32 8.76 7.44 -6.26
CA PHE A 32 10.17 7.81 -6.46
C PHE A 32 11.10 6.58 -6.46
N TYR A 33 10.90 5.63 -5.56
CA TYR A 33 11.72 4.41 -5.54
C TYR A 33 11.35 3.43 -6.66
N SER A 34 10.07 3.39 -7.02
CA SER A 34 9.57 2.68 -8.20
C SER A 34 10.30 3.11 -9.48
N SER A 35 10.40 4.42 -9.74
CA SER A 35 11.10 4.93 -10.94
C SER A 35 12.59 4.60 -10.99
N LYS A 36 13.20 4.31 -9.83
CA LYS A 36 14.59 3.89 -9.70
C LYS A 36 14.77 2.37 -9.71
N ASN A 37 13.69 1.60 -9.78
CA ASN A 37 13.70 0.15 -9.58
C ASN A 37 14.40 -0.26 -8.27
N ASP A 38 14.30 0.59 -7.24
CA ASP A 38 14.85 0.35 -5.89
C ASP A 38 13.79 -0.35 -5.04
N VAL A 39 13.94 -1.67 -4.99
CA VAL A 39 13.05 -2.59 -4.29
C VAL A 39 13.02 -2.33 -2.77
N ASP A 40 14.16 -2.06 -2.15
CA ASP A 40 14.24 -1.90 -0.69
C ASP A 40 13.58 -0.60 -0.25
N GLY A 41 13.91 0.50 -0.94
CA GLY A 41 13.31 1.80 -0.68
C GLY A 41 11.79 1.76 -0.88
N TRP A 42 11.33 1.13 -1.96
CA TRP A 42 9.89 1.02 -2.25
C TRP A 42 9.15 0.19 -1.20
N LEU A 43 9.69 -0.99 -0.83
CA LEU A 43 9.10 -1.83 0.21
C LEU A 43 8.98 -1.08 1.55
N ASN A 44 10.01 -0.32 1.94
CA ASN A 44 10.00 0.44 3.18
C ASN A 44 8.87 1.47 3.21
N TRP A 45 8.71 2.26 2.15
CA TRP A 45 7.64 3.27 2.09
C TRP A 45 6.25 2.67 1.92
N LEU A 46 6.13 1.51 1.26
CA LEU A 46 4.88 0.75 1.23
C LEU A 46 4.50 0.25 2.61
N ARG A 47 5.46 -0.21 3.42
CA ARG A 47 5.21 -0.60 4.82
C ARG A 47 4.75 0.59 5.66
N THR A 48 5.31 1.78 5.48
CA THR A 48 4.83 2.99 6.15
C THR A 48 3.38 3.28 5.76
N THR A 49 3.09 3.27 4.45
CA THR A 49 1.73 3.48 3.94
C THR A 49 0.75 2.45 4.51
N TYR A 50 1.15 1.17 4.56
CA TYR A 50 0.36 0.11 5.18
C TYR A 50 0.12 0.34 6.67
N ARG A 51 1.16 0.72 7.44
CA ARG A 51 1.05 0.99 8.88
C ARG A 51 -0.01 2.05 9.14
N GLU A 52 0.04 3.13 8.38
CA GLU A 52 -0.97 4.17 8.48
C GLU A 52 -2.37 3.63 8.14
N LEU A 53 -2.54 3.02 6.96
CA LEU A 53 -3.84 2.49 6.55
C LEU A 53 -4.41 1.44 7.54
N SER A 54 -3.54 0.63 8.16
CA SER A 54 -3.91 -0.54 8.97
C SER A 54 -4.85 -0.22 10.12
N ILE A 55 -4.81 1.01 10.66
CA ILE A 55 -5.70 1.44 11.76
C ILE A 55 -7.17 1.45 11.36
N LYS A 56 -7.47 1.49 10.06
CA LYS A 56 -8.83 1.51 9.48
C LYS A 56 -9.22 0.21 8.79
N LEU A 57 -8.35 -0.80 8.78
CA LEU A 57 -8.58 -2.05 8.07
C LEU A 57 -9.26 -3.08 8.96
N GLN A 58 -10.09 -3.90 8.33
CA GLN A 58 -10.66 -5.11 8.92
C GLN A 58 -9.63 -6.26 8.89
N PRO A 59 -9.78 -7.30 9.73
CA PRO A 59 -8.80 -8.39 9.81
C PRO A 59 -8.53 -9.12 8.48
N ASP A 60 -9.54 -9.26 7.63
CA ASP A 60 -9.45 -9.84 6.29
C ASP A 60 -8.65 -8.95 5.32
N GLU A 61 -8.86 -7.64 5.37
CA GLU A 61 -8.10 -6.65 4.59
C GLU A 61 -6.62 -6.63 5.02
N ILE A 62 -6.36 -6.67 6.33
CA ILE A 62 -5.01 -6.81 6.89
C ILE A 62 -4.35 -8.09 6.37
N LYS A 63 -5.06 -9.21 6.45
CA LYS A 63 -4.58 -10.51 5.99
C LYS A 63 -4.26 -10.50 4.50
N SER A 64 -5.06 -9.82 3.68
CA SER A 64 -4.82 -9.65 2.25
C SER A 64 -3.54 -8.86 1.93
N LEU A 65 -3.19 -7.85 2.73
CA LEU A 65 -1.97 -7.05 2.52
C LEU A 65 -0.73 -7.68 3.14
N ALA A 66 -0.84 -8.17 4.38
CA ALA A 66 0.26 -8.78 5.11
C ALA A 66 0.63 -10.18 4.59
N GLY A 67 -0.37 -10.93 4.10
CA GLY A 67 -0.27 -12.34 3.73
C GLY A 67 -0.69 -13.26 4.88
N ASP A 68 -1.37 -14.38 4.54
CA ASP A 68 -1.81 -15.37 5.53
C ASP A 68 -0.62 -16.17 6.10
N PRO A 69 -0.36 -16.15 7.41
CA PRO A 69 0.69 -16.96 8.00
C PRO A 69 0.46 -18.48 7.84
N LYS A 70 -0.80 -18.91 7.71
CA LYS A 70 -1.20 -20.31 7.58
C LYS A 70 -1.12 -20.81 6.13
N LYS A 71 -1.17 -19.93 5.13
CA LYS A 71 -0.98 -20.31 3.72
C LYS A 71 0.51 -20.54 3.48
N LYS A 72 0.87 -21.72 2.95
CA LYS A 72 2.24 -22.00 2.51
C LYS A 72 2.53 -21.14 1.28
N ILE A 73 3.72 -20.53 1.23
CA ILE A 73 4.16 -19.77 0.07
C ILE A 73 4.45 -20.77 -1.05
N ASN A 74 3.75 -20.65 -2.17
CA ASN A 74 4.03 -21.42 -3.36
C ASN A 74 5.01 -20.63 -4.24
N ILE A 75 6.21 -21.16 -4.47
CA ILE A 75 7.24 -20.47 -5.25
C ILE A 75 6.91 -20.53 -6.74
N GLU A 76 6.19 -21.56 -7.19
CA GLU A 76 5.83 -21.75 -8.60
C GLU A 76 4.90 -20.64 -9.11
N THR A 77 4.01 -20.15 -8.24
CA THR A 77 3.12 -19.01 -8.48
C THR A 77 3.79 -17.65 -8.26
N LEU A 78 5.09 -17.62 -7.93
CA LEU A 78 5.89 -16.42 -7.75
C LEU A 78 6.99 -16.36 -8.82
N THR A 79 6.61 -16.59 -10.07
CA THR A 79 7.51 -16.63 -11.22
C THR A 79 7.07 -15.65 -12.30
N ASP A 80 7.96 -15.30 -13.23
CA ASP A 80 7.70 -14.31 -14.29
C ASP A 80 6.51 -14.67 -15.21
N ASN A 81 6.06 -15.93 -15.21
CA ASN A 81 5.04 -16.43 -16.13
C ASN A 81 3.64 -16.52 -15.51
N ILE A 82 3.55 -16.57 -14.17
CA ILE A 82 2.29 -16.79 -13.46
C ILE A 82 2.37 -15.98 -12.17
N ILE A 83 1.77 -14.79 -12.16
CA ILE A 83 1.58 -14.00 -10.93
C ILE A 83 0.10 -13.70 -10.80
N GLU A 84 -0.51 -14.28 -9.78
CA GLU A 84 -1.89 -13.98 -9.43
C GLU A 84 -1.94 -12.74 -8.54
N GLU A 85 -2.98 -11.90 -8.70
CA GLU A 85 -3.14 -10.70 -7.87
C GLU A 85 -3.12 -11.03 -6.37
N GLU A 86 -3.64 -12.20 -5.95
CA GLU A 86 -3.66 -12.64 -4.56
C GLU A 86 -2.28 -12.82 -3.93
N GLU A 87 -1.26 -13.10 -4.75
CA GLU A 87 0.11 -13.31 -4.31
C GLU A 87 0.85 -11.99 -4.01
N ALA A 88 0.28 -10.84 -4.41
CA ALA A 88 0.80 -9.52 -4.06
C ALA A 88 0.48 -9.15 -2.60
N ASN A 89 1.39 -9.54 -1.70
CA ASN A 89 1.36 -9.26 -0.26
C ASN A 89 2.78 -9.15 0.32
N PHE A 90 2.92 -8.53 1.49
CA PHE A 90 4.22 -8.31 2.13
C PHE A 90 4.98 -9.62 2.40
N ARG A 91 4.31 -10.67 2.85
CA ARG A 91 4.93 -11.97 3.18
C ARG A 91 5.64 -12.57 1.97
N ASN A 92 4.99 -12.61 0.81
CA ASN A 92 5.56 -13.15 -0.43
C ASN A 92 6.72 -12.30 -0.95
N ILE A 93 6.59 -10.97 -0.92
CA ILE A 93 7.67 -10.05 -1.33
C ILE A 93 8.90 -10.23 -0.43
N ASN A 94 8.71 -10.22 0.89
CA ASN A 94 9.79 -10.42 1.85
C ASN A 94 10.48 -11.78 1.66
N PHE A 95 9.73 -12.84 1.36
CA PHE A 95 10.28 -14.16 1.06
C PHE A 95 11.25 -14.11 -0.13
N LEU A 96 10.86 -13.46 -1.22
CA LEU A 96 11.70 -13.31 -2.41
C LEU A 96 12.92 -12.42 -2.17
N MET A 97 12.78 -11.38 -1.34
CA MET A 97 13.84 -10.42 -1.05
C MET A 97 14.89 -10.93 -0.06
N ASN A 98 14.50 -11.76 0.91
CA ASN A 98 15.39 -12.26 1.96
C ASN A 98 16.39 -13.33 1.46
N ASN A 99 16.19 -13.88 0.27
CA ASN A 99 17.14 -14.79 -0.36
C ASN A 99 17.88 -14.06 -1.50
N PRO A 100 19.21 -13.87 -1.42
CA PRO A 100 19.97 -13.12 -2.42
C PRO A 100 19.86 -13.67 -3.84
N ARG A 101 19.81 -15.01 -3.99
CA ARG A 101 19.70 -15.65 -5.31
C ARG A 101 18.34 -15.38 -5.94
N THR A 102 17.26 -15.52 -5.17
CA THR A 102 15.91 -15.22 -5.66
C THR A 102 15.71 -13.73 -5.91
N ARG A 103 16.29 -12.88 -5.08
CA ARG A 103 16.21 -11.42 -5.23
C ARG A 103 16.79 -10.93 -6.56
N ILE A 104 17.92 -11.48 -6.98
CA ILE A 104 18.54 -11.14 -8.27
C ILE A 104 17.74 -11.76 -9.42
N LYS A 105 17.45 -13.06 -9.33
CA LYS A 105 16.78 -13.82 -10.40
C LYS A 105 15.37 -13.31 -10.68
N ASN A 106 14.61 -13.00 -9.63
CA ASN A 106 13.18 -12.66 -9.69
C ASN A 106 12.95 -11.16 -9.45
N LYS A 107 13.93 -10.28 -9.73
CA LYS A 107 13.78 -8.84 -9.50
C LYS A 107 12.54 -8.27 -10.18
N ARG A 108 12.25 -8.73 -11.40
CA ARG A 108 11.07 -8.31 -12.17
C ARG A 108 9.76 -8.72 -11.49
N VAL A 109 9.66 -9.98 -11.04
CA VAL A 109 8.53 -10.46 -10.20
C VAL A 109 8.35 -9.60 -8.97
N ILE A 110 9.44 -9.28 -8.26
CA ILE A 110 9.36 -8.46 -7.04
C ILE A 110 8.80 -7.06 -7.34
N LEU A 111 9.29 -6.41 -8.41
CA LEU A 111 8.78 -5.09 -8.82
C LEU A 111 7.29 -5.16 -9.16
N TYR A 112 6.85 -6.18 -9.90
CA TYR A 112 5.43 -6.38 -10.21
C TYR A 112 4.57 -6.60 -8.97
N LEU A 113 5.05 -7.41 -8.01
CA LEU A 113 4.33 -7.62 -6.75
C LEU A 113 4.25 -6.34 -5.91
N LEU A 114 5.28 -5.50 -5.93
CA LEU A 114 5.26 -4.18 -5.28
C LEU A 114 4.24 -3.24 -5.93
N ASP A 115 4.18 -3.20 -7.27
CA ASP A 115 3.15 -2.44 -8.00
C ASP A 115 1.74 -2.90 -7.63
N ALA A 116 1.50 -4.22 -7.70
CA ALA A 116 0.20 -4.80 -7.38
C ALA A 116 -0.20 -4.53 -5.91
N LEU A 117 0.75 -4.61 -4.98
CA LEU A 117 0.52 -4.29 -3.57
C LEU A 117 0.21 -2.80 -3.36
N GLU A 118 0.95 -1.91 -4.04
CA GLU A 118 0.68 -0.46 -4.00
C GLU A 118 -0.73 -0.14 -4.50
N ILE A 119 -1.14 -0.75 -5.62
CA ILE A 119 -2.49 -0.59 -6.16
C ILE A 119 -3.55 -1.07 -5.16
N LYS A 120 -3.34 -2.21 -4.50
CA LYS A 120 -4.25 -2.70 -3.43
C LYS A 120 -4.36 -1.69 -2.29
N ILE A 121 -3.23 -1.18 -1.80
CA ILE A 121 -3.20 -0.18 -0.73
C ILE A 121 -3.95 1.09 -1.13
N ARG A 122 -3.74 1.60 -2.36
CA ARG A 122 -4.45 2.79 -2.87
C ARG A 122 -5.95 2.56 -2.95
N LYS A 123 -6.40 1.42 -3.51
CA LYS A 123 -7.82 1.06 -3.59
C LYS A 123 -8.47 0.99 -2.20
N LEU A 124 -7.79 0.38 -1.22
CA LEU A 124 -8.29 0.32 0.15
C LEU A 124 -8.32 1.71 0.82
N ALA A 125 -7.26 2.51 0.67
CA ALA A 125 -7.22 3.86 1.20
C ALA A 125 -8.34 4.77 0.63
N GLN A 126 -8.67 4.62 -0.65
CA GLN A 126 -9.83 5.29 -1.26
C GLN A 126 -11.14 4.85 -0.60
N LYS A 127 -11.35 3.54 -0.42
CA LYS A 127 -12.54 3.00 0.28
C LYS A 127 -12.66 3.50 1.72
N LYS A 128 -11.53 3.75 2.40
CA LYS A 128 -11.50 4.29 3.77
C LYS A 128 -11.53 5.84 3.83
N GLY A 129 -11.70 6.51 2.68
CA GLY A 129 -11.74 7.97 2.60
C GLY A 129 -10.41 8.66 2.93
N MET A 130 -9.29 7.94 2.86
CA MET A 130 -7.94 8.48 3.11
C MET A 130 -7.29 9.03 1.84
N LEU A 131 -7.81 8.65 0.68
CA LEU A 131 -7.47 9.24 -0.60
C LEU A 131 -8.75 9.70 -1.26
N LEU A 132 -8.80 10.98 -1.63
CA LEU A 132 -9.77 11.41 -2.63
C LEU A 132 -9.37 10.75 -3.95
N PRO A 133 -10.32 10.20 -4.71
CA PRO A 133 -10.04 9.80 -6.08
C PRO A 133 -9.47 11.00 -6.83
N SER A 134 -8.42 10.78 -7.61
CA SER A 134 -7.89 11.85 -8.46
C SER A 134 -8.97 12.25 -9.48
N LYS A 135 -8.92 13.48 -10.00
CA LYS A 135 -9.78 13.89 -11.13
C LYS A 135 -9.56 13.00 -12.38
N GLU A 136 -8.44 12.28 -12.43
CA GLU A 136 -8.02 11.40 -13.52
C GLU A 136 -8.43 9.93 -13.26
N ASP A 137 -8.97 9.59 -12.08
CA ASP A 137 -9.39 8.22 -11.77
C ASP A 137 -10.68 7.90 -12.53
N ALA A 138 -10.66 6.82 -13.33
CA ALA A 138 -11.76 6.43 -14.22
C ALA A 138 -13.14 6.31 -13.53
N MET A 139 -13.19 5.99 -12.24
CA MET A 139 -14.43 5.97 -11.45
C MET A 139 -15.09 7.34 -11.30
N PHE A 140 -14.32 8.43 -11.25
CA PHE A 140 -14.85 9.80 -11.13
C PHE A 140 -15.37 10.35 -12.46
N ALA A 141 -14.82 9.88 -13.59
CA ALA A 141 -15.29 10.25 -14.92
C ALA A 141 -16.71 9.71 -15.22
N ILE A 142 -17.13 8.66 -14.53
CA ILE A 142 -18.44 8.00 -14.74
C ILE A 142 -19.53 8.63 -13.87
N THR A 143 -19.22 9.12 -12.67
CA THR A 143 -20.22 9.67 -11.72
C THR A 143 -20.63 11.12 -12.02
N ARG A 144 -20.14 11.73 -13.11
CA ARG A 144 -20.55 13.05 -13.62
C ARG A 144 -21.18 13.01 -15.02
N ARG A 145 -21.80 11.89 -15.40
CA ARG A 145 -22.65 11.81 -16.59
C ARG A 145 -24.12 11.82 -16.21
#